data_AF-A0A3D3EVS6-F1
#
_entry.id   AF-A0A3D3EVS6-F1
#
_cell.length_a   1.000
_cell.length_b   1.000
_cell.length_c   1.000
_cell.angle_alpha   90.00
_cell.angle_beta   90.00
_cell.angle_gamma   90.00
#
_symmetry.space_group_name_H-M   'P 1'
#
loop_
_entity.id
_entity.type
_entity.pdbx_description
1 polymer ?
#
loop_
_entity_poly.entity_id
_entity_poly.type
_entity_poly.pdbx_seq_one_letter_code
_entity_poly.pdbx_strand_id
1 'polypeptide(L)'
;MITIPRSRLQIWSGFCLDISDDIHFHCPGSYYLKGNNGSGKSSFINRVLLPAIKDRNDLHLIVLQQQMHMQLYAMRAWAAMHYPERRVADESDVWDLLCYDLASLKDDKALVVIADEARNLIIPEGLKRPVCLIYSSHDHKYESHHILEFRPTSAYESELTSAGDKPCAD
;
A
#
# COMPACT_ATOMS: atom_id res chain seq x y z
N MET A 1 7.79 -5.65 -10.86
CA MET A 1 6.97 -4.54 -11.38
C MET A 1 5.51 -4.95 -11.34
N ILE A 2 4.63 -4.08 -10.83
CA ILE A 2 3.18 -4.24 -10.86
C ILE A 2 2.64 -3.20 -11.85
N THR A 3 1.65 -3.56 -12.65
CA THR A 3 1.05 -2.67 -13.64
C THR A 3 -0.45 -2.70 -13.52
N ILE A 4 -1.06 -1.52 -13.37
CA ILE A 4 -2.50 -1.33 -13.42
C ILE A 4 -2.80 -0.60 -14.73
N PRO A 5 -3.48 -1.23 -15.69
CA PRO A 5 -3.73 -0.61 -16.98
C PRO A 5 -4.73 0.53 -16.85
N ARG A 6 -4.61 1.51 -17.75
CA ARG A 6 -5.60 2.55 -17.98
C ARG A 6 -6.96 1.89 -18.16
N SER A 7 -7.95 2.33 -17.41
CA SER A 7 -9.25 1.71 -17.39
C SER A 7 -10.27 2.58 -16.67
N ARG A 8 -11.53 2.47 -17.10
CA ARG A 8 -12.66 3.04 -16.37
C ARG A 8 -13.37 1.92 -15.63
N LEU A 9 -13.37 2.00 -14.31
CA LEU A 9 -13.85 0.93 -13.43
C LEU A 9 -15.04 1.41 -12.62
N GLN A 10 -16.12 0.63 -12.61
CA GLN A 10 -17.20 0.85 -11.67
C GLN A 10 -16.79 0.31 -10.30
N ILE A 11 -16.41 1.22 -9.41
CA ILE A 11 -15.86 0.87 -8.10
C ILE A 11 -16.98 0.62 -7.09
N TRP A 12 -18.11 1.32 -7.14
CA TRP A 12 -19.35 0.91 -6.47
C TRP A 12 -20.57 1.41 -7.25
N SER A 13 -21.78 1.02 -6.83
CA SER A 13 -23.00 1.45 -7.51
C SER A 13 -23.09 2.98 -7.51
N GLY A 14 -23.10 3.58 -8.70
CA GLY A 14 -23.13 5.03 -8.87
C GLY A 14 -21.78 5.73 -8.71
N PHE A 15 -20.65 5.03 -8.66
CA PHE A 15 -19.32 5.67 -8.67
C PHE A 15 -18.33 4.94 -9.57
N CYS A 16 -17.68 5.73 -10.43
CA CYS A 16 -16.65 5.28 -11.35
C CYS A 16 -15.28 5.89 -10.98
N LEU A 17 -14.24 5.11 -11.16
CA LEU A 17 -12.85 5.57 -11.14
C LEU A 17 -12.30 5.45 -12.56
N ASP A 18 -11.83 6.57 -13.09
CA ASP A 18 -11.12 6.61 -14.37
C ASP A 18 -9.62 6.64 -14.11
N ILE A 19 -8.90 5.63 -14.60
CA ILE A 19 -7.44 5.55 -14.53
C ILE A 19 -6.92 6.03 -15.88
N SER A 20 -6.44 7.27 -15.92
CA SER A 20 -6.15 7.99 -17.17
C SER A 20 -4.99 7.35 -17.95
N ASP A 21 -3.99 6.86 -17.22
CA ASP A 21 -2.76 6.27 -17.75
C ASP A 21 -2.42 4.97 -17.03
N ASP A 22 -1.64 4.11 -17.69
CA ASP A 22 -1.09 2.92 -17.06
C ASP A 22 -0.24 3.32 -15.84
N ILE A 23 -0.49 2.67 -14.70
CA ILE A 23 0.24 2.92 -13.46
C ILE A 23 1.24 1.79 -13.25
N HIS A 24 2.52 2.15 -13.12
CA HIS A 24 3.60 1.22 -12.89
C HIS A 24 4.18 1.39 -11.48
N PHE A 25 4.15 0.31 -10.69
CA PHE A 25 4.81 0.24 -9.39
C PHE A 25 6.11 -0.57 -9.50
N HIS A 26 7.22 0.08 -9.19
CA HIS A 26 8.57 -0.48 -9.23
C HIS A 26 9.05 -0.82 -7.82
N CYS A 27 9.94 -1.82 -7.74
CA CYS A 27 10.62 -2.19 -6.52
C CYS A 27 12.13 -1.99 -6.74
N PRO A 28 12.82 -1.16 -5.93
CA PRO A 28 12.30 -0.34 -4.84
C PRO A 28 11.50 0.89 -5.34
N GLY A 29 10.58 1.41 -4.52
CA GLY A 29 9.78 2.61 -4.85
C GLY A 29 8.81 3.01 -3.73
N SER A 30 8.37 4.28 -3.74
CA SER A 30 7.37 4.80 -2.78
C SER A 30 6.31 5.64 -3.50
N TYR A 31 5.06 5.26 -3.30
CA TYR A 31 3.89 5.76 -4.01
C TYR A 31 2.83 6.26 -3.03
N TYR A 32 2.54 7.55 -3.08
CA TYR A 32 1.54 8.19 -2.24
C TYR A 32 0.20 8.34 -2.98
N LEU A 33 -0.84 7.71 -2.45
CA LEU A 33 -2.22 7.85 -2.91
C LEU A 33 -2.83 9.11 -2.31
N LYS A 34 -2.80 10.21 -3.07
CA LYS A 34 -3.29 11.52 -2.65
C LYS A 34 -4.75 11.72 -3.07
N GLY A 35 -5.60 12.16 -2.17
CA GLY A 35 -6.97 12.56 -2.51
C GLY A 35 -7.82 12.78 -1.27
N ASN A 36 -8.93 13.50 -1.41
CA ASN A 36 -9.85 13.79 -0.31
C ASN A 36 -10.62 12.53 0.14
N ASN A 37 -11.33 12.62 1.27
CA ASN A 37 -12.25 11.56 1.68
C ASN A 37 -13.33 11.36 0.61
N GLY A 38 -13.64 10.11 0.29
CA GLY A 38 -14.56 9.75 -0.80
C GLY A 38 -13.95 9.77 -2.20
N SER A 39 -12.67 10.11 -2.39
CA SER A 39 -12.03 10.13 -3.72
C SER A 39 -11.72 8.75 -4.33
N GLY A 40 -12.08 7.66 -3.63
CA GLY A 40 -11.91 6.30 -4.14
C GLY A 40 -10.59 5.59 -3.79
N LYS A 41 -9.67 6.18 -3.01
CA LYS A 41 -8.35 5.59 -2.64
C LYS A 41 -8.44 4.16 -2.08
N SER A 42 -9.16 3.98 -0.97
CA SER A 42 -9.31 2.67 -0.31
C SER A 42 -10.01 1.66 -1.21
N SER A 43 -10.91 2.13 -2.09
CA SER A 43 -11.56 1.24 -3.03
C SER A 43 -10.67 0.86 -4.22
N PHE A 44 -9.80 1.75 -4.68
CA PHE A 44 -8.72 1.40 -5.61
C PHE A 44 -7.80 0.35 -5.01
N ILE A 45 -7.36 0.52 -3.75
CA ILE A 45 -6.56 -0.48 -3.03
C ILE A 45 -7.28 -1.84 -3.04
N ASN A 46 -8.52 -1.88 -2.57
CA ASN A 46 -9.22 -3.14 -2.33
C ASN A 46 -9.77 -3.82 -3.58
N ARG A 47 -10.18 -3.06 -4.60
CA ARG A 47 -10.86 -3.60 -5.79
C ARG A 47 -9.98 -3.67 -7.03
N VAL A 48 -8.84 -2.98 -7.05
CA VAL A 48 -7.96 -2.90 -8.23
C VAL A 48 -6.56 -3.40 -7.88
N LEU A 49 -5.91 -2.75 -6.91
CA LEU A 49 -4.51 -3.01 -6.59
C LEU A 49 -4.31 -4.38 -5.93
N LEU A 50 -5.03 -4.69 -4.85
CA LEU A 50 -4.90 -5.97 -4.15
C LEU A 50 -5.21 -7.17 -5.05
N PRO A 51 -6.31 -7.19 -5.84
CA PRO A 51 -6.56 -8.26 -6.80
C PRO A 51 -5.44 -8.46 -7.82
N ALA A 52 -4.75 -7.40 -8.25
CA ALA A 52 -3.64 -7.49 -9.20
C ALA A 52 -2.34 -8.07 -8.59
N ILE A 53 -2.24 -8.13 -7.25
CA ILE A 53 -1.01 -8.50 -6.55
C ILE A 53 -1.15 -9.79 -5.73
N LYS A 54 -2.32 -10.04 -5.13
CA LYS A 54 -2.49 -11.09 -4.10
C LYS A 54 -2.12 -12.51 -4.56
N ASP A 55 -2.29 -12.82 -5.85
CA ASP A 55 -2.06 -14.15 -6.41
C ASP A 55 -0.65 -14.28 -7.02
N ARG A 56 0.17 -13.23 -6.91
CA ARG A 56 1.56 -13.23 -7.36
C ARG A 56 2.43 -13.98 -6.37
N ASN A 57 3.28 -14.84 -6.91
CA ASN A 57 4.22 -15.69 -6.18
C ASN A 57 5.67 -15.20 -6.28
N ASP A 58 5.92 -14.11 -7.02
CA ASP A 58 7.24 -13.50 -7.23
C ASP A 58 7.58 -12.39 -6.21
N LEU A 59 6.71 -12.12 -5.25
CA LEU A 59 6.87 -11.08 -4.24
C LEU A 59 6.27 -11.49 -2.89
N HIS A 60 6.64 -10.78 -1.84
CA HIS A 60 5.94 -10.79 -0.54
C HIS A 60 5.00 -9.59 -0.46
N LEU A 61 3.84 -9.78 0.19
CA LEU A 61 2.82 -8.75 0.33
C LEU A 61 2.47 -8.54 1.80
N ILE A 62 2.60 -7.31 2.28
CA ILE A 62 2.05 -6.84 3.56
C ILE A 62 0.92 -5.86 3.27
N VAL A 63 -0.23 -6.06 3.91
CA VAL A 63 -1.40 -5.19 3.78
C VAL A 63 -1.82 -4.67 5.15
N LEU A 64 -1.63 -3.37 5.34
CA LEU A 64 -2.06 -2.64 6.52
C LEU A 64 -3.33 -1.87 6.19
N GLN A 65 -4.40 -2.16 6.92
CA GLN A 65 -5.71 -1.57 6.67
C GLN A 65 -6.01 -0.47 7.70
N GLN A 66 -6.90 0.45 7.35
CA GLN A 66 -7.35 1.55 8.21
C GLN A 66 -7.74 1.11 9.64
N GLN A 67 -8.32 -0.08 9.77
CA GLN A 67 -8.68 -0.69 11.05
C GLN A 67 -7.54 -1.55 11.64
N MET A 68 -6.33 -0.97 11.73
CA MET A 68 -5.13 -1.63 12.28
C MET A 68 -5.36 -2.30 13.64
N HIS A 69 -6.22 -1.74 14.49
CA HIS A 69 -6.58 -2.33 15.79
C HIS A 69 -7.16 -3.75 15.67
N MET A 70 -7.91 -4.06 14.60
CA MET A 70 -8.43 -5.42 14.37
C MET A 70 -7.32 -6.36 13.89
N GLN A 71 -6.44 -5.87 13.00
CA GLN A 71 -5.28 -6.64 12.56
C GLN A 71 -4.34 -6.93 13.73
N LEU A 72 -4.20 -6.00 14.68
CA LEU A 72 -3.40 -6.18 15.89
C LEU A 72 -3.92 -7.35 16.76
N TYR A 73 -5.23 -7.53 16.90
CA TYR A 73 -5.78 -8.69 17.62
C TYR A 73 -5.43 -10.01 16.93
N ALA A 74 -5.54 -10.08 15.61
CA ALA A 74 -5.17 -11.26 14.85
C ALA A 74 -3.67 -11.55 14.96
N MET A 75 -2.84 -10.51 14.85
CA MET A 75 -1.38 -10.63 14.99
C MET A 75 -0.96 -11.05 16.39
N ARG A 76 -1.63 -10.55 17.45
CA ARG A 76 -1.41 -11.00 18.83
C ARG A 76 -1.71 -12.48 19.01
N ALA A 77 -2.86 -12.93 18.51
CA ALA A 77 -3.25 -14.33 18.60
C ALA A 77 -2.27 -15.23 17.84
N TRP A 78 -1.87 -14.83 16.63
CA TRP A 78 -0.88 -15.53 15.83
C TRP A 78 0.51 -15.56 16.50
N ALA A 79 0.99 -14.42 17.00
CA ALA A 79 2.26 -14.33 17.71
C ALA A 79 2.28 -15.19 18.98
N ALA A 80 1.19 -15.23 19.74
CA ALA A 80 1.10 -16.09 20.92
C ALA A 80 1.24 -17.60 20.59
N MET A 81 0.87 -18.01 19.37
CA MET A 81 1.01 -19.40 18.90
C MET A 81 2.39 -19.71 18.34
N HIS A 82 3.01 -18.77 17.62
CA HIS A 82 4.25 -19.01 16.86
C HIS A 82 5.52 -18.43 17.51
N TYR A 83 5.37 -17.38 18.32
CA TYR A 83 6.43 -16.62 18.97
C TYR A 83 6.04 -16.30 20.43
N PRO A 84 5.83 -17.30 21.29
CA PRO A 84 5.28 -17.10 22.64
C PRO A 84 6.11 -16.17 23.54
N GLU A 85 7.41 -16.06 23.26
CA GLU A 85 8.34 -15.17 23.97
C GLU A 85 8.29 -13.71 23.47
N ARG A 86 7.55 -13.42 22.40
CA ARG A 86 7.42 -12.07 21.82
C ARG A 86 6.04 -11.51 22.10
N ARG A 87 6.01 -10.41 22.83
CA ARG A 87 4.77 -9.66 23.07
C ARG A 87 4.50 -8.73 21.90
N VAL A 88 3.25 -8.76 21.40
CA VAL A 88 2.73 -7.79 20.43
C VAL A 88 1.76 -6.84 21.14
N ALA A 89 2.23 -5.68 21.57
CA ALA A 89 1.42 -4.68 22.27
C ALA A 89 0.87 -3.61 21.33
N ASP A 90 1.60 -3.20 20.30
CA ASP A 90 1.16 -2.14 19.40
C ASP A 90 1.56 -2.40 17.93
N GLU A 91 1.35 -1.40 17.08
CA GLU A 91 1.66 -1.45 15.65
C GLU A 91 3.17 -1.58 15.38
N SER A 92 4.02 -1.02 16.24
CA SER A 92 5.48 -1.15 16.10
C SER A 92 5.91 -2.60 16.30
N ASP A 93 5.35 -3.28 17.32
CA ASP A 93 5.66 -4.68 17.57
C ASP A 93 5.22 -5.59 16.42
N VAL A 94 4.10 -5.25 15.75
CA VAL A 94 3.66 -5.98 14.54
C VAL A 94 4.67 -5.82 13.42
N TRP A 95 5.15 -4.61 13.20
CA TRP A 95 6.18 -4.33 12.20
C TRP A 95 7.47 -5.11 12.46
N ASP A 96 7.96 -5.09 13.70
CA ASP A 96 9.16 -5.82 14.11
C ASP A 96 9.02 -7.32 13.89
N LEU A 97 7.85 -7.88 14.22
CA LEU A 97 7.58 -9.30 14.02
C LEU A 97 7.52 -9.67 12.54
N LEU A 98 6.80 -8.90 11.72
CA LEU A 98 6.72 -9.13 10.27
C LEU A 98 8.10 -9.02 9.61
N CYS A 99 8.91 -8.06 10.03
CA CYS A 99 10.26 -7.87 9.49
C CYS A 99 11.22 -8.97 9.94
N TYR A 100 11.09 -9.45 11.17
CA TYR A 100 11.83 -10.62 11.65
C TYR A 100 11.53 -11.86 10.81
N ASP A 101 10.25 -12.15 10.57
CA ASP A 101 9.83 -13.28 9.74
C ASP A 101 10.35 -13.14 8.32
N LEU A 102 10.18 -11.96 7.71
CA LEU A 102 10.70 -11.68 6.37
C LEU A 102 12.23 -11.81 6.30
N ALA A 103 12.97 -11.39 7.32
CA ALA A 103 14.44 -11.53 7.34
C ALA A 103 14.89 -12.99 7.43
N SER A 104 14.06 -13.89 7.94
CA SER A 104 14.36 -15.32 8.03
C SER A 104 14.18 -16.08 6.71
N LEU A 105 13.41 -15.52 5.77
CA LEU A 105 13.16 -16.13 4.46
C LEU A 105 14.41 -16.08 3.59
N LYS A 106 14.83 -17.25 3.09
CA LYS A 106 16.00 -17.40 2.20
C LYS A 106 15.61 -17.19 0.73
N ASP A 107 14.98 -16.07 0.43
CA ASP A 107 14.65 -15.63 -0.94
C ASP A 107 15.07 -14.18 -1.18
N ASP A 108 15.10 -13.79 -2.44
CA ASP A 108 15.41 -12.43 -2.92
C ASP A 108 14.15 -11.67 -3.36
N LYS A 109 12.96 -12.19 -3.03
CA LYS A 109 11.68 -11.62 -3.45
C LYS A 109 11.50 -10.22 -2.89
N ALA A 110 11.06 -9.30 -3.75
CA ALA A 110 10.71 -7.96 -3.34
C ALA A 110 9.54 -7.97 -2.34
N LEU A 111 9.51 -6.96 -1.48
CA LEU A 111 8.41 -6.72 -0.55
C LEU A 111 7.54 -5.59 -1.10
N VAL A 112 6.24 -5.84 -1.19
CA VAL A 112 5.23 -4.82 -1.44
C VAL A 112 4.47 -4.57 -0.15
N VAL A 113 4.47 -3.31 0.29
CA VAL A 113 3.69 -2.85 1.44
C VAL A 113 2.55 -1.98 0.91
N ILE A 114 1.32 -2.36 1.22
CA ILE A 114 0.13 -1.54 0.98
C ILE A 114 -0.40 -1.08 2.32
N ALA A 115 -0.54 0.24 2.48
CA ALA A 115 -0.97 0.84 3.73
C ALA A 115 -2.11 1.84 3.51
N ASP A 116 -3.32 1.49 3.95
CA ASP A 116 -4.52 2.32 3.81
C ASP A 116 -4.77 3.15 5.07
N GLU A 117 -4.69 4.47 4.94
CA GLU A 117 -4.80 5.46 6.02
C GLU A 117 -3.85 5.20 7.19
N ALA A 118 -2.60 4.86 6.87
CA ALA A 118 -1.60 4.62 7.90
C ALA A 118 -1.30 5.90 8.69
N ARG A 119 -1.34 5.76 10.02
CA ARG A 119 -0.97 6.81 10.97
C ARG A 119 0.53 6.83 11.22
N ASN A 120 1.13 5.64 11.43
CA ASN A 120 2.54 5.46 11.71
C ASN A 120 3.11 4.34 10.82
N LEU A 121 3.68 4.72 9.68
CA LEU A 121 4.27 3.77 8.72
C LEU A 121 5.76 3.55 9.05
N ILE A 122 6.08 2.52 9.81
CA ILE A 122 7.48 2.21 10.10
C ILE A 122 7.93 1.10 9.15
N ILE A 123 8.65 1.45 8.09
CA ILE A 123 9.43 0.44 7.35
C ILE A 123 10.79 0.36 8.07
N PRO A 124 11.12 -0.74 8.75
CA PRO A 124 12.36 -0.82 9.50
C PRO A 124 13.58 -0.67 8.60
N GLU A 125 14.55 0.12 9.07
CA GLU A 125 15.86 0.20 8.46
C GLU A 125 16.56 -1.17 8.59
N GLY A 126 17.01 -1.76 7.47
CA GLY A 126 17.76 -3.02 7.49
C GLY A 126 17.12 -4.21 6.79
N LEU A 127 15.93 -4.08 6.22
CA LEU A 127 15.38 -5.08 5.27
C LEU A 127 16.30 -5.19 4.05
N LYS A 128 17.03 -6.31 3.94
CA LYS A 128 17.92 -6.62 2.80
C LYS A 128 17.16 -7.10 1.55
N ARG A 129 16.02 -6.49 1.24
CA ARG A 129 15.19 -6.79 0.06
C ARG A 129 14.60 -5.51 -0.53
N PRO A 130 14.39 -5.41 -1.85
CA PRO A 130 13.76 -4.24 -2.45
C PRO A 130 12.33 -4.03 -1.90
N VAL A 131 12.00 -2.81 -1.50
CA VAL A 131 10.68 -2.47 -0.93
C VAL A 131 9.92 -1.52 -1.86
N CYS A 132 8.69 -1.87 -2.18
CA CYS A 132 7.71 -0.99 -2.80
C CYS A 132 6.62 -0.62 -1.79
N LEU A 133 6.60 0.64 -1.38
CA LEU A 133 5.58 1.19 -0.49
C LEU A 133 4.47 1.86 -1.32
N ILE A 134 3.22 1.46 -1.10
CA ILE A 134 2.03 2.12 -1.66
C ILE A 134 1.14 2.49 -0.49
N TYR A 135 0.90 3.79 -0.28
CA TYR A 135 0.23 4.23 0.93
C TYR A 135 -0.72 5.41 0.74
N SER A 136 -1.74 5.49 1.59
CA SER A 136 -2.53 6.69 1.85
C SER A 136 -2.35 7.10 3.32
N SER A 137 -2.32 8.41 3.59
CA SER A 137 -2.23 8.94 4.96
C SER A 137 -2.79 10.35 5.02
N HIS A 138 -3.35 10.72 6.17
CA HIS A 138 -3.87 12.06 6.45
C HIS A 138 -2.81 12.97 7.09
N ASP A 139 -2.01 12.39 7.97
CA ASP A 139 -1.15 13.13 8.89
C ASP A 139 0.34 13.04 8.51
N HIS A 140 0.71 12.08 7.65
CA HIS A 140 2.10 11.84 7.28
C HIS A 140 2.29 11.81 5.77
N LYS A 141 3.23 12.64 5.31
CA LYS A 141 3.78 12.55 3.96
C LYS A 141 5.24 12.16 4.13
N TYR A 142 5.58 10.92 3.80
CA TYR A 142 6.97 10.61 3.47
C TYR A 142 7.36 11.46 2.26
N GLU A 143 8.66 11.65 2.04
CA GLU A 143 9.19 12.09 0.74
C GLU A 143 8.93 10.99 -0.31
N SER A 144 7.66 10.79 -0.66
CA SER A 144 7.23 9.88 -1.71
C SER A 144 7.70 10.43 -3.03
N HIS A 145 8.38 9.58 -3.80
CA HIS A 145 8.94 9.97 -5.09
C HIS A 145 7.88 10.03 -6.19
N HIS A 146 6.73 9.36 -5.97
CA HIS A 146 5.62 9.32 -6.91
C HIS A 146 4.29 9.59 -6.20
N ILE A 147 3.51 10.53 -6.72
CA ILE A 147 2.19 10.88 -6.20
C ILE A 147 1.14 10.40 -7.20
N LEU A 148 0.23 9.55 -6.76
CA LEU A 148 -0.95 9.15 -7.51
C LEU A 148 -2.14 9.97 -7.00
N GLU A 149 -2.59 10.93 -7.79
CA GLU A 149 -3.61 11.89 -7.38
C GLU A 149 -5.00 11.46 -7.86
N PHE A 150 -5.88 11.27 -6.89
CA PHE A 150 -7.31 11.01 -7.05
C PHE A 150 -8.07 12.33 -7.01
N ARG A 151 -8.55 12.78 -8.18
CA ARG A 151 -9.29 14.03 -8.35
C ARG A 151 -10.77 13.73 -8.60
N PRO A 152 -11.67 14.16 -7.71
CA PRO A 152 -13.11 14.09 -8.00
C PRO A 152 -13.43 15.00 -9.19
N THR A 153 -13.98 14.42 -10.27
CA THR A 153 -14.45 15.18 -11.44
C THR A 153 -15.95 15.46 -11.34
N SER A 154 -16.68 14.63 -10.59
CA SER A 154 -18.07 14.84 -10.22
C SER A 154 -18.41 14.13 -8.89
N ALA A 155 -19.67 14.19 -8.46
CA ALA A 155 -20.14 13.43 -7.30
C ALA A 155 -20.09 11.89 -7.50
N TYR A 156 -19.98 11.45 -8.75
CA TYR A 156 -20.07 10.04 -9.15
C TYR A 156 -18.80 9.55 -9.86
N GLU A 157 -17.78 10.39 -9.94
CA GLU A 157 -16.58 10.08 -10.71
C GLU A 157 -15.34 10.71 -10.10
N SER A 158 -14.26 9.93 -10.07
CA SER A 158 -12.92 10.43 -9.80
C SER A 158 -11.97 9.96 -10.88
N GLU A 159 -11.00 10.81 -11.17
CA GLU A 159 -9.88 10.52 -12.06
C GLU A 159 -8.64 10.21 -11.23
N LEU A 160 -7.90 9.17 -11.60
CA LEU A 160 -6.61 8.81 -11.03
C LEU A 160 -5.50 9.13 -12.04
N THR A 161 -4.62 10.06 -11.64
CA THR A 161 -3.49 10.50 -12.46
C THR A 161 -2.18 10.30 -11.72
N SER A 162 -1.11 9.96 -12.46
CA SER A 162 0.25 10.01 -11.91
C SER A 162 0.76 11.44 -11.99
N ALA A 163 0.88 12.11 -10.84
CA ALA A 163 1.47 13.43 -10.75
C ALA A 163 3.00 13.30 -10.75
N GLY A 164 3.60 13.08 -11.92
CA GLY A 164 5.06 13.15 -12.09
C GLY A 164 5.66 12.24 -13.16
N ASP A 165 5.51 12.64 -14.42
CA ASP A 165 6.61 12.72 -15.40
C ASP A 165 6.65 14.16 -15.93
N LYS A 166 6.71 15.15 -15.03
CA LYS A 166 7.19 16.47 -15.46
C LYS A 166 8.72 16.36 -15.49
N PRO A 167 9.36 16.36 -16.67
CA PRO A 167 10.81 16.52 -16.70
C PRO A 167 11.11 17.81 -15.94
N CYS A 168 12.09 17.76 -15.04
CA CYS A 168 12.75 18.98 -14.59
C CYS A 168 13.11 19.75 -15.87
N ALA A 169 12.53 20.93 -16.03
CA ALA A 169 12.96 21.83 -17.08
C ALA A 169 14.44 22.15 -16.82
N ASP A 170 15.23 22.05 -17.88
CA ASP A 170 16.68 22.32 -17.92
C ASP A 170 17.06 23.66 -17.27
#